data_AF-A0A2P5AV02-F1
#
_entry.id   AF-A0A2P5AV02-F1
#
_cell.length_a   1.000
_cell.length_b   1.000
_cell.length_c   1.000
_cell.angle_alpha   90.00
_cell.angle_beta   90.00
_cell.angle_gamma   90.00
#
_symmetry.space_group_name_H-M   'P 1'
#
loop_
_entity.id
_entity.type
_entity.pdbx_description
1 polymer ?
#
loop_
_entity_poly.entity_id
_entity_poly.type
_entity_poly.pdbx_seq_one_letter_code
_entity_poly.pdbx_strand_id
1 'polypeptide(L)'
;MHAFSGNQSARQTCWEPPPTLWIKIYVDAAVRAEEAAGAAVARDKQGMILALIAALFPHPDPVMVEAALMLLGLQLARDYAWSSVVIESDCLNLVNCWNGSA
;
A
#
# COMPACT_ATOMS: atom_id res chain seq x y z
N MET A 1 -27.48 -12.04 26.67
CA MET A 1 -26.02 -11.86 26.53
C MET A 1 -25.45 -13.15 25.94
N HIS A 2 -25.22 -13.19 24.62
CA HIS A 2 -24.51 -14.29 23.98
C HIS A 2 -23.15 -13.78 23.57
N ALA A 3 -22.10 -14.28 24.24
CA ALA A 3 -20.73 -14.01 23.87
C ALA A 3 -20.40 -14.81 22.59
N PHE A 4 -20.08 -14.11 21.51
CA PHE A 4 -19.42 -14.72 20.36
C PHE A 4 -18.00 -15.07 20.76
N SER A 5 -17.75 -16.34 21.03
CA SER A 5 -16.40 -16.92 21.01
C SER A 5 -15.98 -17.06 19.54
N GLY A 6 -15.56 -15.95 18.95
CA GLY A 6 -14.86 -15.94 17.67
C GLY A 6 -13.41 -16.29 17.94
N ASN A 7 -13.06 -17.58 17.83
CA ASN A 7 -11.68 -18.03 17.84
C ASN A 7 -11.03 -17.63 16.50
N GLN A 8 -10.86 -16.33 16.27
CA GLN A 8 -10.01 -15.83 15.20
C GLN A 8 -8.58 -16.01 15.69
N SER A 9 -7.95 -17.11 15.29
CA SER A 9 -6.50 -17.14 15.23
C SER A 9 -6.10 -15.95 14.38
N ALA A 10 -5.58 -14.90 15.02
CA ALA A 10 -4.97 -13.79 14.32
C ALA A 10 -3.91 -14.43 13.43
N ARG A 11 -4.18 -14.52 12.12
CA ARG A 11 -3.14 -14.89 11.16
C ARG A 11 -2.08 -13.83 11.38
N GLN A 12 -0.99 -14.22 12.04
CA GLN A 12 0.23 -13.43 12.00
C GLN A 12 0.58 -13.37 10.52
N THR A 13 0.21 -12.27 9.88
CA THR A 13 0.64 -11.94 8.53
C THR A 13 2.14 -11.69 8.64
N CYS A 14 2.89 -12.78 8.51
CA CYS A 14 4.33 -12.69 8.43
C CYS A 14 4.65 -11.84 7.19
N TRP A 15 5.51 -10.85 7.38
CA TRP A 15 6.05 -10.05 6.28
C TRP A 15 6.56 -10.97 5.17
N GLU A 16 6.00 -10.85 3.96
CA GLU A 16 6.49 -11.54 2.79
C GLU A 16 7.51 -10.64 2.07
N PRO A 17 8.81 -10.98 2.13
CA PRO A 17 9.84 -10.14 1.54
C PRO A 17 9.75 -10.17 0.00
N PRO A 18 10.13 -9.08 -0.69
CA PRO A 18 10.22 -9.08 -2.15
C PRO A 18 11.29 -10.06 -2.66
N PRO A 19 11.27 -10.39 -3.97
CA PRO A 19 12.37 -11.08 -4.63
C PRO A 19 13.71 -10.36 -4.38
N THR A 20 14.82 -11.11 -4.43
CA THR A 20 16.15 -10.52 -4.26
C THR A 20 16.40 -9.42 -5.30
N LEU A 21 16.96 -8.27 -4.87
CA LEU A 21 17.17 -7.05 -5.66
C LEU A 21 15.91 -6.23 -5.99
N TRP A 22 14.74 -6.63 -5.49
CA TRP A 22 13.51 -5.85 -5.64
C TRP A 22 13.21 -5.06 -4.38
N ILE A 23 12.61 -3.89 -4.57
CA ILE A 23 12.09 -3.06 -3.47
C ILE A 23 10.58 -3.26 -3.41
N LYS A 24 10.04 -3.47 -2.21
CA LYS A 24 8.60 -3.55 -2.00
C LYS A 24 8.06 -2.21 -1.52
N ILE A 25 7.08 -1.65 -2.21
CA ILE A 25 6.43 -0.38 -1.88
C ILE A 25 5.00 -0.67 -1.45
N TYR A 26 4.69 -0.43 -0.18
CA TYR A 26 3.33 -0.55 0.34
C TYR A 26 2.63 0.78 0.23
N VAL A 27 1.40 0.78 -0.30
CA VAL A 27 0.52 1.94 -0.28
C VAL A 27 -0.70 1.64 0.58
N ASP A 28 -1.11 2.61 1.39
CA ASP A 28 -2.30 2.52 2.24
C ASP A 28 -2.86 3.92 2.51
N ALA A 29 -4.19 4.02 2.48
CA ALA A 29 -4.95 5.24 2.65
C ALA A 29 -5.97 5.13 3.80
N ALA A 30 -5.93 6.11 4.70
CA ALA A 30 -6.97 6.38 5.67
C ALA A 30 -7.89 7.49 5.16
N VAL A 31 -9.16 7.16 4.99
CA VAL A 31 -10.21 8.07 4.50
C VAL A 31 -11.10 8.56 5.64
N ARG A 32 -11.49 9.84 5.58
CA ARG A 32 -12.52 10.48 6.41
C ARG A 32 -13.60 11.09 5.51
N ALA A 33 -14.57 11.80 6.11
CA ALA A 33 -15.71 12.34 5.39
C ALA A 33 -15.34 13.28 4.22
N GLU A 34 -14.32 14.11 4.40
CA GLU A 34 -13.96 15.18 3.43
C GLU A 34 -12.50 15.11 2.97
N GLU A 35 -11.70 14.26 3.59
CA GLU A 35 -10.26 14.20 3.38
C GLU A 35 -9.76 12.75 3.46
N ALA A 36 -8.59 12.52 2.90
CA ALA A 36 -7.84 11.31 3.12
C ALA A 36 -6.38 11.62 3.39
N ALA A 37 -5.71 10.70 4.06
CA ALA A 37 -4.27 10.71 4.26
C ALA A 37 -3.75 9.33 3.89
N GLY A 38 -2.53 9.25 3.39
CA GLY A 38 -1.92 7.96 3.16
C GLY A 38 -0.43 8.06 2.95
N ALA A 39 0.20 6.90 2.78
CA ALA A 39 1.63 6.83 2.57
C ALA A 39 2.01 5.72 1.59
N ALA A 40 3.12 5.94 0.89
CA ALA A 40 3.86 4.90 0.19
C ALA A 40 5.17 4.63 0.94
N VAL A 41 5.42 3.39 1.35
CA VAL A 41 6.58 2.98 2.16
C VAL A 41 7.40 1.94 1.40
N ALA A 42 8.62 2.30 1.01
CA ALA A 42 9.55 1.43 0.31
C ALA A 42 10.44 0.67 1.30
N ARG A 43 10.50 -0.66 1.17
CA ARG A 43 11.29 -1.56 2.01
C ARG A 43 12.13 -2.51 1.17
N ASP A 44 13.31 -2.84 1.68
CA ASP A 44 14.15 -3.89 1.11
C ASP A 44 13.68 -5.31 1.52
N LYS A 45 14.46 -6.32 1.09
CA LYS A 45 14.22 -7.73 1.41
C LYS A 45 14.25 -8.03 2.92
N GLN A 46 15.02 -7.26 3.69
CA GLN A 46 15.15 -7.39 5.13
C GLN A 46 14.01 -6.67 5.88
N GLY A 47 13.13 -5.97 5.16
CA GLY A 47 12.06 -5.16 5.74
C GLY A 47 12.54 -3.79 6.21
N MET A 48 13.78 -3.39 5.90
CA MET A 48 14.30 -2.07 6.24
C MET A 48 13.65 -1.02 5.36
N ILE A 49 13.17 0.05 5.97
CA ILE A 49 12.59 1.19 5.25
C ILE A 49 13.72 1.94 4.55
N LEU A 50 13.64 2.03 3.22
CA LEU A 50 14.60 2.77 2.39
C LEU A 50 14.15 4.19 2.11
N ALA A 51 12.84 4.38 1.90
CA ALA A 51 12.22 5.67 1.70
C ALA A 51 10.72 5.62 2.02
N LEU A 52 10.12 6.77 2.26
CA LEU A 52 8.68 6.90 2.40
C LEU A 52 8.21 8.27 1.89
N ILE A 53 6.97 8.31 1.45
CA ILE A 53 6.26 9.56 1.17
C ILE A 53 4.85 9.47 1.76
N ALA A 54 4.41 10.55 2.39
CA ALA A 54 3.06 10.68 2.93
C ALA A 54 2.38 11.90 2.31
N ALA A 55 1.07 11.81 2.09
CA ALA A 55 0.30 12.86 1.44
C ALA A 55 -1.10 13.00 2.06
N LEU A 56 -1.63 14.21 1.97
CA LEU A 56 -3.02 14.55 2.25
C LEU A 56 -3.77 14.77 0.95
N PHE A 57 -5.01 14.30 0.88
CA PHE A 57 -5.86 14.39 -0.28
C PHE A 57 -7.18 15.08 0.09
N PRO A 58 -7.63 16.09 -0.68
CA PRO A 58 -8.88 16.79 -0.44
C PRO A 58 -10.10 16.03 -0.95
N HIS A 59 -9.95 14.75 -1.30
CA HIS A 59 -11.03 13.92 -1.81
C HIS A 59 -10.99 12.56 -1.10
N PRO A 60 -12.12 12.07 -0.57
CA PRO A 60 -12.16 10.85 0.22
C PRO A 60 -12.37 9.57 -0.59
N ASP A 61 -12.40 9.59 -1.93
CA ASP A 61 -12.59 8.35 -2.70
C ASP A 61 -11.39 7.39 -2.50
N PRO A 62 -11.59 6.20 -1.90
CA PRO A 62 -10.49 5.31 -1.58
C PRO A 62 -9.70 4.83 -2.80
N VAL A 63 -10.35 4.61 -3.95
CA VAL A 63 -9.69 4.13 -5.17
C VAL A 63 -8.80 5.22 -5.74
N MET A 64 -9.29 6.46 -5.78
CA MET A 64 -8.53 7.61 -6.26
C MET A 64 -7.32 7.91 -5.36
N VAL A 65 -7.49 7.83 -4.04
CA VAL A 65 -6.41 8.07 -3.08
C VAL A 65 -5.34 6.99 -3.16
N GLU A 66 -5.73 5.71 -3.19
CA GLU A 66 -4.82 4.58 -3.37
C GLU A 66 -4.08 4.66 -4.71
N ALA A 67 -4.77 5.03 -5.80
CA ALA A 67 -4.14 5.22 -7.11
C ALA A 67 -3.10 6.36 -7.07
N ALA A 68 -3.41 7.46 -6.38
CA ALA A 68 -2.48 8.56 -6.21
C ALA A 68 -1.26 8.16 -5.37
N LEU A 69 -1.44 7.36 -4.31
CA LEU A 69 -0.33 6.80 -3.52
C LEU A 69 0.52 5.83 -4.33
N MET A 70 -0.08 5.00 -5.18
CA MET A 70 0.65 4.14 -6.12
C MET A 70 1.52 4.98 -7.07
N LEU A 71 1.00 6.10 -7.58
CA LEU A 71 1.78 7.04 -8.38
C LEU A 71 2.95 7.64 -7.58
N LEU A 72 2.71 8.08 -6.34
CA LEU A 72 3.78 8.59 -5.46
C LEU A 72 4.84 7.52 -5.18
N GLY A 73 4.44 6.26 -4.99
CA GLY A 73 5.34 5.13 -4.84
C GLY A 73 6.21 4.89 -6.09
N LEU A 74 5.63 4.96 -7.29
CA LEU A 74 6.38 4.87 -8.54
C LEU A 74 7.35 6.04 -8.75
N GLN A 75 6.95 7.25 -8.37
CA GLN A 75 7.84 8.42 -8.39
C GLN A 75 9.01 8.22 -7.42
N LEU A 76 8.75 7.71 -6.22
CA LEU A 76 9.80 7.37 -5.25
C LEU A 76 10.78 6.34 -5.85
N ALA A 77 10.28 5.30 -6.52
CA ALA A 77 11.12 4.33 -7.19
C ALA A 77 12.02 4.93 -8.27
N ARG A 78 11.47 5.84 -9.08
CA ARG A 78 12.23 6.57 -10.10
C ARG A 78 13.29 7.46 -9.47
N ASP A 79 12.94 8.21 -8.44
CA ASP A 79 13.82 9.20 -7.80
C ASP A 79 15.01 8.53 -7.09
N TYR A 80 14.82 7.31 -6.58
CA TYR A 80 15.87 6.46 -6.00
C TYR A 80 16.55 5.52 -7.02
N ALA A 81 16.21 5.61 -8.31
CA ALA A 81 16.74 4.79 -9.39
C ALA A 81 16.59 3.26 -9.15
N TRP A 82 15.49 2.84 -8.52
CA TRP A 82 15.18 1.42 -8.37
C TRP A 82 14.61 0.87 -9.68
N SER A 83 15.33 -0.09 -10.27
CA SER A 83 14.93 -0.71 -11.55
C SER A 83 13.81 -1.75 -11.40
N SER A 84 13.62 -2.30 -10.20
CA SER A 84 12.71 -3.41 -9.93
C SER A 84 11.95 -3.18 -8.63
N VAL A 85 10.64 -2.98 -8.74
CA VAL A 85 9.76 -2.75 -7.58
C VAL A 85 8.52 -3.63 -7.64
N VAL A 86 8.04 -4.05 -6.47
CA VAL A 86 6.69 -4.58 -6.28
C VAL A 86 5.90 -3.52 -5.52
N ILE A 87 4.75 -3.09 -6.05
CA ILE A 87 3.82 -2.24 -5.32
C ILE A 87 2.69 -3.10 -4.77
N GLU A 88 2.39 -2.95 -3.49
CA GLU A 88 1.33 -3.66 -2.78
C GLU A 88 0.30 -2.65 -2.26
N SER A 89 -0.98 -2.86 -2.62
CA SER A 89 -2.15 -2.10 -2.14
C SER A 89 -3.19 -3.12 -1.67
N ASP A 90 -3.90 -2.82 -0.59
CA ASP A 90 -5.02 -3.64 -0.12
C ASP A 90 -6.36 -3.30 -0.79
N CYS A 91 -6.37 -2.26 -1.65
CA CYS A 91 -7.54 -1.83 -2.40
C CYS A 91 -7.77 -2.71 -3.63
N LEU A 92 -8.54 -3.79 -3.43
CA LEU A 92 -8.86 -4.74 -4.51
C LEU A 92 -9.49 -4.07 -5.74
N ASN A 93 -10.31 -3.04 -5.54
CA ASN A 93 -10.91 -2.27 -6.63
C ASN A 93 -9.85 -1.59 -7.50
N LEU A 94 -8.85 -0.95 -6.88
CA LEU A 94 -7.71 -0.38 -7.61
C LEU A 94 -6.97 -1.46 -8.39
N VAL A 95 -6.65 -2.59 -7.75
CA VAL A 95 -5.91 -3.69 -8.38
C VAL A 95 -6.67 -4.25 -9.59
N ASN A 96 -7.99 -4.40 -9.48
CA ASN A 96 -8.84 -4.84 -10.59
C ASN A 96 -8.87 -3.81 -11.73
N CYS A 97 -9.02 -2.51 -11.42
CA CYS A 97 -8.95 -1.43 -12.40
C CYS A 97 -7.61 -1.44 -13.15
N TRP A 98 -6.51 -1.60 -12.43
CA TRP A 98 -5.16 -1.66 -13.02
C TRP A 98 -4.99 -2.86 -13.96
N ASN A 99 -5.54 -4.02 -13.58
CA ASN A 99 -5.47 -5.24 -14.37
C ASN A 99 -6.48 -5.28 -15.54
N GLY A 100 -7.29 -4.23 -15.73
CA GLY A 100 -8.32 -4.19 -16.78
C GLY A 100 -9.50 -5.14 -16.51
N SER A 101 -9.75 -5.47 -15.25
CA SER A 101 -10.79 -6.40 -14.79
C SER A 101 -11.84 -5.73 -13.91
N ALA A 102 -12.06 -4.42 -14.10
CA ALA A 102 -13.06 -3.62 -13.39
C ALA A 102 -14.43 -3.59 -14.10
#